data_AF-A0A1Q7X2F6-F1
#
_entry.id   AF-A0A1Q7X2F6-F1
#
_cell.length_a   1.000
_cell.length_b   1.000
_cell.length_c   1.000
_cell.angle_alpha   90.00
_cell.angle_beta   90.00
_cell.angle_gamma   90.00
#
_symmetry.space_group_name_H-M   'P 1'
#
loop_
_entity.id
_entity.type
_entity.pdbx_description
1 polymer ?
#
loop_
_entity_poly.entity_id
_entity_poly.type
_entity_poly.pdbx_seq_one_letter_code
_entity_poly.pdbx_strand_id
1 'polypeptide(L)'
;MPLYLISYRKTEGVGHKPEWASFTTQSDPSLEAHAVRERVEKRISVLGEQLWGNGEAVWIGSGRLDDVLYRREEAAPEVSIVYGQVEE
;
A
#
# COMPACT_ATOMS: atom_id res chain seq x y z
N MET A 1 0.44 1.37 19.78
CA MET A 1 0.86 0.66 18.55
C MET A 1 0.80 1.64 17.39
N PRO A 2 1.92 1.90 16.70
CA PRO A 2 1.93 2.74 15.49
C PRO A 2 0.84 2.33 14.48
N LEU A 3 0.17 3.34 13.92
CA LEU A 3 -0.79 3.19 12.83
C LEU A 3 -0.05 3.30 11.49
N TYR A 4 -0.37 2.43 10.55
CA TYR A 4 0.20 2.45 9.20
C TYR A 4 -0.91 2.55 8.17
N LEU A 5 -0.67 3.34 7.12
CA LEU A 5 -1.43 3.29 5.88
C LEU A 5 -0.70 2.37 4.90
N ILE A 6 -1.39 1.39 4.36
CA ILE A 6 -0.91 0.54 3.27
C ILE A 6 -1.79 0.82 2.05
N SER A 7 -1.17 1.17 0.93
CA SER A 7 -1.83 1.40 -0.35
C SER A 7 -1.26 0.48 -1.41
N TYR A 8 -2.13 -0.08 -2.24
CA TYR A 8 -1.72 -0.95 -3.34
C TYR A 8 -2.49 -0.59 -4.60
N ARG A 9 -1.83 -0.71 -5.76
CA ARG A 9 -2.46 -0.55 -7.06
C ARG A 9 -3.16 -1.84 -7.46
N LYS A 10 -4.44 -1.75 -7.76
CA LYS A 10 -5.21 -2.86 -8.34
C LYS A 10 -5.60 -2.57 -9.78
N THR A 11 -5.81 -3.63 -10.54
CA THR A 11 -6.41 -3.57 -11.87
C THR A 11 -7.69 -4.40 -11.91
N GLU A 12 -8.69 -3.92 -12.68
CA GLU A 12 -9.94 -4.64 -12.93
C GLU A 12 -9.91 -5.48 -14.21
N GLY A 13 -8.79 -5.46 -14.95
CA GLY A 13 -8.62 -6.26 -16.17
C GLY A 13 -7.52 -5.73 -17.11
N VAL A 14 -7.32 -6.42 -18.22
CA VAL A 14 -6.33 -6.01 -19.24
C VAL A 14 -6.74 -4.67 -19.85
N GLY A 15 -5.84 -3.68 -19.80
CA GLY A 15 -6.05 -2.35 -20.40
C GLY A 15 -6.68 -1.31 -19.47
N HIS A 16 -7.05 -1.68 -18.24
CA HIS A 16 -7.52 -0.72 -17.23
C HIS A 16 -6.34 0.00 -16.58
N LYS A 17 -6.49 1.31 -16.34
CA LYS A 17 -5.52 2.08 -15.56
C LYS A 17 -5.54 1.55 -14.11
N PRO A 18 -4.37 1.30 -13.50
CA PRO A 18 -4.33 0.88 -12.11
C PRO A 18 -4.86 1.97 -11.17
N GLU A 19 -5.61 1.55 -10.16
CA GLU A 19 -6.19 2.43 -9.15
C GLU A 19 -5.66 2.10 -7.76
N TRP A 20 -5.50 3.13 -6.93
CA TRP A 20 -5.09 2.96 -5.54
C TRP A 20 -6.25 2.44 -4.68
N ALA A 21 -6.05 1.29 -4.05
CA ALA A 21 -6.79 0.85 -2.88
C ALA A 21 -5.95 1.10 -1.62
N SER A 22 -6.58 1.28 -0.46
CA SER A 22 -5.87 1.55 0.79
C SER A 22 -6.57 0.92 1.99
N PHE A 23 -5.79 0.57 3.01
CA PHE A 23 -6.29 0.15 4.31
C PHE A 23 -5.27 0.49 5.41
N THR A 24 -5.76 0.60 6.63
CA THR A 24 -4.90 0.86 7.79
C THR A 24 -4.63 -0.41 8.59
N THR A 25 -3.48 -0.47 9.25
CA THR A 25 -3.13 -1.55 10.19
C THR A 25 -2.32 -1.00 11.35
N GLN A 26 -2.41 -1.64 12.51
CA GLN A 26 -1.60 -1.33 13.69
C GLN A 26 -0.55 -2.43 13.88
N SER A 27 0.68 -2.05 14.28
CA SER A 27 1.74 -3.01 14.54
C SER A 27 2.72 -2.49 15.59
N ASP A 28 3.21 -3.38 16.45
CA ASP A 28 4.24 -3.08 17.45
C ASP A 28 5.66 -3.01 16.87
N PRO A 29 6.13 -3.97 16.06
CA PRO A 29 7.39 -3.80 15.33
C PRO A 29 7.21 -2.83 14.15
N SER A 30 8.34 -2.30 13.66
CA SER A 30 8.37 -1.64 12.35
C SER A 30 7.82 -2.60 11.29
N LEU A 31 6.91 -2.11 10.44
CA LEU A 31 6.40 -2.95 9.36
C LEU A 31 7.49 -3.17 8.31
N GLU A 32 7.96 -4.40 8.20
CA GLU A 32 8.86 -4.81 7.14
C GLU A 32 8.13 -4.96 5.80
N ALA A 33 8.81 -4.65 4.69
CA ALA A 33 8.23 -4.67 3.35
C ALA A 33 7.61 -6.04 2.98
N HIS A 34 8.25 -7.16 3.38
CA HIS A 34 7.70 -8.49 3.14
C HIS A 34 6.34 -8.69 3.84
N ALA A 35 6.20 -8.16 5.06
CA ALA A 35 5.00 -8.30 5.86
C ALA A 35 3.87 -7.39 5.34
N VAL A 36 4.22 -6.25 4.73
CA VAL A 36 3.27 -5.40 3.97
C VAL A 36 2.74 -6.18 2.77
N ARG A 37 3.65 -6.76 1.97
CA ARG A 37 3.31 -7.52 0.77
C ARG A 37 2.37 -8.69 1.08
N GLU A 38 2.68 -9.52 2.09
CA GLU A 38 1.81 -10.63 2.50
C GLU A 38 0.39 -10.18 2.88
N ARG A 39 0.27 -9.03 3.56
CA ARG A 39 -1.04 -8.46 3.92
C ARG A 39 -1.82 -8.03 2.68
N VAL A 40 -1.15 -7.42 1.71
CA VAL A 40 -1.77 -7.03 0.43
C VAL A 40 -2.20 -8.27 -0.36
N GLU A 41 -1.33 -9.27 -0.51
CA GLU A 41 -1.64 -10.52 -1.21
C GLU A 41 -2.85 -11.23 -0.59
N LYS A 42 -2.90 -11.32 0.75
CA LYS A 42 -4.05 -11.88 1.46
C LYS A 42 -5.33 -11.09 1.20
N ARG A 43 -5.26 -9.75 1.22
CA ARG A 43 -6.42 -8.89 1.00
C ARG A 43 -6.95 -9.02 -0.42
N ILE A 44 -6.06 -8.98 -1.41
CA ILE A 44 -6.40 -9.13 -2.83
C ILE A 44 -7.05 -10.48 -3.10
N SER A 45 -6.51 -11.56 -2.51
CA SER A 45 -7.10 -12.89 -2.58
C SER A 45 -8.52 -12.95 -2.00
N VAL A 46 -8.76 -12.33 -0.85
CA VAL A 46 -10.09 -12.26 -0.22
C VAL A 46 -11.08 -11.44 -1.05
N LEU A 47 -10.62 -10.36 -1.69
CA LEU A 47 -11.48 -9.46 -2.48
C LEU A 47 -11.64 -9.88 -3.94
N GLY A 48 -10.90 -10.90 -4.41
CA GLY A 48 -10.89 -11.29 -5.82
C GLY A 48 -10.30 -10.22 -6.74
N GLU A 49 -9.42 -9.36 -6.22
CA GLU A 49 -8.76 -8.30 -6.98
C GLU A 49 -7.51 -8.82 -7.70
N GLN A 50 -6.94 -8.01 -8.60
CA GLN A 50 -5.63 -8.28 -9.20
C GLN A 50 -4.64 -7.19 -8.82
N LEU A 51 -3.50 -7.59 -8.28
CA LEU A 51 -2.39 -6.68 -7.98
C LEU A 51 -1.77 -6.19 -9.29
N TRP A 52 -1.58 -4.88 -9.40
CA TRP A 52 -0.86 -4.30 -10.51
C TRP A 52 0.66 -4.31 -10.23
N GLY A 53 1.48 -4.67 -11.23
CA GLY A 53 2.94 -4.71 -11.13
C GLY A 53 3.48 -5.96 -10.43
N ASN A 54 4.68 -5.87 -9.84
CA ASN A 54 5.43 -7.00 -9.28
C ASN A 54 5.19 -7.23 -7.77
N GLY A 55 4.44 -6.33 -7.12
CA GLY A 55 4.18 -6.41 -5.68
C GLY A 55 5.34 -5.96 -4.79
N GLU A 56 6.28 -5.17 -5.32
CA GLU A 56 7.27 -4.47 -4.52
C GLU A 56 6.57 -3.46 -3.58
N ALA A 57 6.94 -3.50 -2.30
CA ALA A 57 6.42 -2.64 -1.26
C ALA A 57 7.45 -1.59 -0.86
N VAL A 58 7.09 -0.31 -1.02
CA VAL A 58 7.99 0.82 -0.81
C VAL A 58 7.55 1.64 0.41
N TRP A 59 8.50 1.91 1.30
CA TRP A 59 8.27 2.81 2.42
C TRP A 59 8.25 4.27 1.96
N ILE A 60 7.21 5.00 2.33
CA ILE A 60 7.02 6.42 1.97
C ILE A 60 7.13 7.37 3.18
N GLY A 61 7.71 6.90 4.28
CA GLY A 61 7.93 7.72 5.48
C GLY A 61 6.75 7.73 6.45
N SER A 62 6.85 8.64 7.42
CA SER A 62 5.82 8.92 8.39
C SER A 62 5.31 10.37 8.27
N GLY A 63 4.15 10.65 8.86
CA GLY A 63 3.55 11.99 8.93
C GLY A 63 2.04 11.93 9.17
N ARG A 64 1.35 13.05 9.00
CA ARG A 64 -0.12 13.08 9.06
C ARG A 64 -0.70 12.26 7.92
N LEU A 65 -1.95 11.82 8.06
CA LEU A 65 -2.63 11.05 7.01
C LEU A 65 -2.55 11.72 5.63
N ASP A 66 -2.76 13.05 5.56
CA ASP A 66 -2.70 13.81 4.31
C ASP A 66 -1.30 13.80 3.68
N ASP A 67 -0.24 13.85 4.49
CA ASP A 67 1.15 13.81 4.01
C ASP A 67 1.48 12.43 3.41
N VAL A 68 1.04 11.37 4.08
CA VAL A 68 1.25 9.98 3.62
C VAL A 68 0.45 9.73 2.34
N LEU A 69 -0.79 10.23 2.25
CA LEU A 69 -1.60 10.15 1.03
C LEU A 69 -1.01 10.97 -0.12
N TYR A 70 -0.44 12.14 0.17
CA TYR A 70 0.24 12.95 -0.85
C TYR A 70 1.44 12.19 -1.43
N ARG A 71 2.31 11.63 -0.57
CA ARG A 71 3.47 10.85 -1.03
C ARG A 71 3.09 9.57 -1.78
N ARG A 72 1.94 8.95 -1.48
CA ARG A 72 1.39 7.84 -2.28
C ARG A 72 1.16 8.25 -3.74
N GLU A 73 0.66 9.45 -3.98
CA GLU A 73 0.41 9.94 -5.36
C GLU A 73 1.71 10.24 -6.10
N GLU A 74 2.77 10.61 -5.39
CA GLU A 74 4.11 10.82 -5.97
C GLU A 74 4.85 9.51 -6.28
N ALA A 75 4.33 8.36 -5.84
CA ALA A 75 4.97 7.07 -6.08
C ALA A 75 5.07 6.77 -7.57
N ALA A 76 6.25 6.32 -7.99
CA ALA A 76 6.57 6.09 -9.38
C ALA A 76 5.54 5.16 -10.06
N PRO A 77 5.27 5.33 -11.37
CA PRO A 77 4.26 4.54 -12.06
C PRO A 77 4.44 3.03 -11.90
N GLU A 78 5.68 2.53 -11.81
CA GLU A 78 6.10 1.13 -11.59
C GLU A 78 5.78 0.56 -10.20
N VAL A 79 5.51 1.40 -9.20
CA VAL A 79 5.31 0.95 -7.82
C VAL A 79 3.94 0.33 -7.62
N SER A 80 3.93 -0.91 -7.13
CA SER A 80 2.72 -1.68 -6.83
C SER A 80 2.12 -1.34 -5.46
N ILE A 81 2.96 -1.24 -4.44
CA ILE A 81 2.55 -1.12 -3.04
C ILE A 81 3.39 -0.03 -2.37
N VAL A 82 2.72 0.86 -1.62
CA VAL A 82 3.39 1.81 -0.73
C VAL A 82 2.84 1.68 0.68
N TYR A 83 3.66 2.02 1.66
CA TYR A 83 3.23 2.05 3.05
C TYR A 83 3.97 3.12 3.83
N GLY A 84 3.28 3.70 4.81
CA GLY A 84 3.79 4.77 5.65
C GLY A 84 3.16 4.73 7.03
N GLN A 85 3.84 5.27 8.04
CA GLN A 85 3.27 5.42 9.38
C GLN A 85 2.45 6.71 9.45
N VAL A 86 1.25 6.60 10.01
CA VAL A 86 0.38 7.74 10.28
C VAL A 86 0.60 8.18 11.72
N GLU A 87 1.02 9.42 11.87
CA GLU A 87 1.24 10.10 13.15
C GLU A 87 0.00 10.95 13.50
N GLU A 88 -0.31 11.05 14.79
CA GLU A 88 -1.41 11.88 15.32
C GLU A 88 -1.06 13.38 15.34
#